data_AF-A0A4Q1QKQ1-F1
#
_entry.id   AF-A0A4Q1QKQ1-F1
#
_cell.length_a   1.000
_cell.length_b   1.000
_cell.length_c   1.000
_cell.angle_alpha   90.00
_cell.angle_beta   90.00
_cell.angle_gamma   90.00
#
_symmetry.space_group_name_H-M   'P 1'
#
loop_
_entity.id
_entity.type
_entity.pdbx_description
1 polymer ?
#
loop_
_entity_poly.entity_id
_entity_poly.type
_entity_poly.pdbx_seq_one_letter_code
_entity_poly.pdbx_strand_id
1 'polypeptide(L)' 'MTDSLLTVDQAAARLGTTARFPRRLIAERRIAFVRVGSHVRIKESALVAYIEGNTVQPIRRRSRLGRAA' A
#
# COMPACT_ATOMS: atom_id res chain seq x y z
N MET A 1 -14.56 3.46 13.73
CA MET A 1 -13.64 2.36 14.11
C MET A 1 -12.24 2.93 14.21
N THR A 2 -11.47 2.55 15.23
CA THR A 2 -10.10 3.06 15.45
C THR A 2 -9.16 2.47 14.41
N ASP A 3 -8.49 3.32 13.65
CA ASP A 3 -7.51 2.92 12.64
C ASP A 3 -6.25 2.37 13.32
N SER A 4 -5.87 1.14 12.96
CA SER A 4 -4.77 0.42 13.62
C SER A 4 -3.42 1.06 13.28
N LEU A 5 -2.54 1.16 14.29
CA LEU A 5 -1.19 1.69 14.14
C LEU A 5 -0.16 0.56 14.02
N LEU A 6 0.26 0.29 12.79
CA LEU A 6 1.23 -0.73 12.45
C LEU A 6 2.66 -0.26 12.73
N THR A 7 3.53 -1.18 13.14
CA THR A 7 4.98 -0.97 13.10
C THR A 7 5.49 -1.03 11.66
N VAL A 8 6.73 -0.59 11.46
CA VAL A 8 7.43 -0.73 10.17
C VAL A 8 7.48 -2.18 9.70
N ASP A 9 7.76 -3.11 10.62
CA ASP A 9 7.87 -4.54 10.28
C ASP A 9 6.50 -5.17 9.96
N GLN A 10 5.44 -4.74 10.68
CA GLN A 10 4.07 -5.16 10.36
C GLN A 10 3.61 -4.62 9.00
N ALA A 11 3.93 -3.36 8.69
CA ALA A 11 3.65 -2.80 7.37
C ALA A 11 4.44 -3.53 6.27
N ALA A 12 5.69 -3.92 6.53
CA ALA A 12 6.50 -4.71 5.61
C ALA A 12 5.86 -6.07 5.34
N ALA A 13 5.43 -6.77 6.40
CA ALA A 13 4.73 -8.06 6.30
C ALA A 13 3.43 -7.94 5.49
N ARG A 14 2.63 -6.90 5.74
CA ARG A 14 1.40 -6.60 4.97
C ARG A 14 1.65 -6.38 3.48
N LEU A 15 2.75 -5.69 3.15
CA LEU A 15 3.13 -5.42 1.76
C LEU A 15 3.88 -6.58 1.09
N GLY A 16 4.24 -7.64 1.83
CA GLY A 16 5.09 -8.71 1.33
C GLY A 16 6.51 -8.24 0.98
N THR A 17 7.01 -7.19 1.64
CA THR A 17 8.32 -6.57 1.40
C THR A 17 9.22 -6.65 2.62
N THR A 18 10.48 -6.22 2.48
CA THR A 18 11.39 -6.06 3.62
C THR A 18 11.18 -4.72 4.32
N ALA A 19 11.59 -4.60 5.58
CA ALA A 19 11.49 -3.36 6.38
C ALA A 19 12.16 -2.13 5.73
N ARG A 20 13.10 -2.34 4.78
CA ARG A 20 13.72 -1.26 4.00
C ARG A 20 12.70 -0.51 3.15
N PHE A 21 11.69 -1.21 2.62
CA PHE A 21 10.70 -0.61 1.72
C PHE A 21 9.76 0.36 2.43
N PRO A 22 9.08 0.01 3.56
CA PRO A 22 8.31 0.99 4.31
C PRO A 22 9.16 2.16 4.84
N ARG A 23 10.41 1.91 5.27
CA ARG A 23 11.33 3.00 5.66
C ARG A 23 11.59 3.98 4.51
N ARG A 24 11.76 3.47 3.29
CA ARG A 24 11.91 4.29 2.10
C ARG A 24 10.63 5.10 1.81
N LEU A 25 9.44 4.50 1.92
CA LEU A 25 8.18 5.22 1.76
C LEU A 25 8.03 6.36 2.76
N ILE A 26 8.45 6.15 4.01
CA ILE A 26 8.45 7.20 5.05
C ILE A 26 9.45 8.31 4.71
N ALA A 27 10.69 7.95 4.34
CA ALA A 27 11.74 8.92 4.00
C ALA A 27 11.37 9.77 2.78
N GLU A 28 10.78 9.16 1.75
CA GLU A 28 10.26 9.83 0.55
C GLU A 28 8.90 10.51 0.78
N ARG A 29 8.32 10.40 1.99
CA ARG A 29 6.99 10.94 2.36
C ARG A 29 5.84 10.47 1.44
N ARG A 30 5.92 9.22 0.95
CA ARG A 30 4.91 8.61 0.08
C ARG A 30 3.73 7.98 0.81
N ILE A 31 3.82 7.87 2.13
CA ILE A 31 2.75 7.38 3.00
C ILE A 31 2.65 8.24 4.26
N ALA A 32 1.44 8.41 4.78
CA ALA A 32 1.22 9.07 6.06
C ALA A 32 1.73 8.19 7.22
N PHE A 33 2.45 8.81 8.16
CA PHE A 33 2.96 8.15 9.35
C PHE A 33 2.71 9.02 10.59
N VAL A 34 2.63 8.36 11.74
CA VAL A 34 2.51 8.99 13.05
C VAL A 34 3.84 8.85 13.76
N ARG A 35 4.37 9.97 14.25
CA ARG A 35 5.58 9.99 15.07
C ARG A 35 5.19 9.89 16.54
N VAL A 36 5.66 8.85 17.21
CA VAL A 36 5.42 8.59 18.64
C VAL A 36 6.78 8.58 19.34
N GLY A 37 7.28 9.77 19.67
CA GLY A 37 8.66 9.95 20.13
C GLY A 37 9.67 9.50 19.08
N SER A 38 10.51 8.52 19.43
CA SER A 38 11.46 7.87 18.53
C SER A 38 10.82 6.81 17.61
N HIS A 39 9.60 6.37 17.91
CA HIS A 39 8.93 5.32 17.16
C HIS A 39 8.11 5.90 16.02
N VAL A 40 8.13 5.22 14.88
CA VAL A 40 7.25 5.52 13.74
C VAL A 40 6.17 4.47 13.66
N ARG A 41 4.92 4.93 13.56
CA ARG A 41 3.74 4.10 13.36
C ARG A 41 3.07 4.46 12.05
N ILE A 42 2.55 3.45 11.35
CA ILE A 42 1.87 3.63 10.07
C ILE A 42 0.41 3.30 10.30
N LYS A 43 -0.48 4.20 9.89
CA LYS A 43 -1.92 3.95 9.90
C LYS A 43 -2.25 2.85 8.90
N GLU A 44 -3.07 1.88 9.29
CA GLU A 44 -3.51 0.82 8.40
C GLU A 44 -4.26 1.37 7.19
N SER A 45 -5.12 2.37 7.39
CA SER A 45 -5.78 3.09 6.28
C SER A 45 -4.82 3.72 5.29
N ALA A 46 -3.69 4.28 5.76
CA ALA A 46 -2.68 4.88 4.90
C ALA A 46 -1.97 3.83 4.04
N LEU A 47 -1.79 2.63 4.59
CA LEU A 47 -1.21 1.51 3.85
C LEU A 47 -2.18 1.00 2.78
N VAL A 48 -3.47 0.89 3.12
CA VAL A 48 -4.53 0.52 2.17
C VAL A 48 -4.62 1.53 1.04
N ALA A 49 -4.68 2.83 1.34
CA ALA A 49 -4.69 3.89 0.33
C ALA A 49 -3.45 3.86 -0.57
N TYR A 50 -2.28 3.54 -0.01
CA TYR A 50 -1.08 3.34 -0.80
C TYR A 50 -1.20 2.14 -1.75
N ILE A 51 -1.71 1.00 -1.27
CA ILE A 51 -1.92 -0.19 -2.12
C ILE A 51 -2.90 0.14 -3.25
N GLU A 52 -4.05 0.72 -2.93
CA GLU A 52 -5.07 1.10 -3.91
C GLU A 52 -4.51 2.05 -4.97
N GLY A 53 -3.77 3.08 -4.56
CA GLY A 53 -3.16 4.04 -5.47
C GLY A 53 -2.04 3.46 -6.35
N ASN A 54 -1.41 2.36 -5.94
CA ASN A 54 -0.38 1.66 -6.73
C ASN A 54 -0.89 0.38 -7.39
N THR A 55 -2.19 0.06 -7.26
CA THR A 55 -2.79 -1.12 -7.88
C THR A 55 -3.04 -0.85 -9.35
N VAL A 56 -2.28 -1.52 -10.22
CA VAL A 56 -2.47 -1.44 -11.68
C VAL A 56 -3.58 -2.41 -12.09
N GLN A 57 -4.62 -1.86 -12.73
CA GLN A 57 -5.74 -2.67 -13.20
C GLN A 57 -5.34 -3.54 -14.40
N PRO A 58 -5.77 -4.82 -14.43
CA PRO A 58 -5.45 -5.71 -15.54
C PRO A 58 -6.07 -5.19 -16.85
N ILE A 59 -5.31 -5.29 -17.94
CA ILE A 59 -5.79 -4.92 -19.27
C ILE A 59 -6.88 -5.90 -19.69
N ARG A 60 -8.13 -5.43 -19.73
CA ARG A 60 -9.24 -6.20 -20.31
C ARG A 60 -9.09 -6.20 -21.82
N ARG A 61 -8.56 -7.30 -22.39
CA ARG A 61 -8.69 -7.53 -23.84
C ARG A 61 -10.18 -7.67 -24.16
N ARG A 62 -10.76 -6.73 -24.92
CA ARG A 62 -12.08 -6.95 -25.55
C ARG A 62 -11.94 -8.20 -26.41
N SER A 63 -12.62 -9.29 -26.05
CA SER A 63 -12.73 -10.43 -26.95
C SER A 63 -13.44 -9.94 -28.20
N ARG A 64 -12.77 -9.97 -29.35
CA ARG A 64 -13.43 -9.88 -30.65
C ARG A 64 -14.15 -11.20 -30.93
N LEU A 65 -15.07 -11.60 -30.06
CA LEU A 65 -15.97 -12.70 -30.37
C LEU A 65 -16.84 -12.21 -31.53
N GLY A 66 -16.53 -12.78 -32.69
CA GLY A 66 -17.02 -12.36 -33.99
C GLY A 66 -18.53 -12.36 -34.02
N ARG A 67 -19.08 -11.28 -34.57
CA ARG A 67 -20.46 -11.26 -35.04
C ARG A 67 -20.44 -11.97 -36.40
N ALA A 68 -20.69 -13.28 -36.39
CA ALA A 68 -21.04 -14.00 -37.61
C ALA A 68 -22.52 -13.71 -37.89
N ALA A 69 -22.80 -13.23 -39.10
CA ALA A 69 -24.12 -13.13 -39.72
C ALA A 69 -24.13 -14.08 -40.92
#